data_AF-A0A3B8SMC9-F1
#
_entry.id   AF-A0A3B8SMC9-F1
#
_cell.length_a   1.000
_cell.length_b   1.000
_cell.length_c   1.000
_cell.angle_alpha   90.00
_cell.angle_beta   90.00
_cell.angle_gamma   90.00
#
_symmetry.space_group_name_H-M   'P 1'
#
loop_
_entity.id
_entity.type
_entity.pdbx_description
1 polymer ?
#
loop_
_entity_poly.entity_id
_entity_poly.type
_entity_poly.pdbx_seq_one_letter_code
_entity_poly.pdbx_strand_id
1 'polypeptide(L)'
;KIIIQSNNNHQELRQGLNNIGYYLETEDYTYDKNKWYITCKFIKSEKQNSKEIIKYGYLNNQDYNKYLLNHLKTISKKIPLSKLHEKIEYYKAIKHLKKAISNI
;
A
#
# COMPACT_ATOMS: atom_id res chain seq x y z
N LYS A 1 21.25 -4.94 0.78
CA LYS A 1 20.08 -4.21 1.29
C LYS A 1 19.87 -2.98 0.41
N ILE A 2 18.63 -2.69 0.01
CA ILE A 2 18.24 -1.51 -0.77
C ILE A 2 17.23 -0.73 0.08
N ILE A 3 17.39 0.58 0.18
CA ILE A 3 16.41 1.47 0.82
C ILE A 3 15.91 2.42 -0.25
N ILE A 4 14.61 2.45 -0.49
CA ILE A 4 13.99 3.30 -1.49
C ILE A 4 12.84 4.07 -0.85
N GLN A 5 12.79 5.36 -1.11
CA GLN A 5 11.65 6.22 -0.82
C GLN A 5 11.13 6.75 -2.17
N SER A 6 10.20 6.03 -2.77
CA SER A 6 9.52 6.50 -3.98
C SER A 6 8.46 7.54 -3.61
N ASN A 7 8.16 8.45 -4.52
CA ASN A 7 7.09 9.42 -4.34
C ASN A 7 5.70 8.84 -4.69
N ASN A 8 5.64 7.75 -5.46
CA ASN A 8 4.39 7.16 -5.94
C ASN A 8 4.56 5.66 -6.33
N ASN A 9 3.46 5.06 -6.78
CA ASN A 9 3.40 3.72 -7.37
C ASN A 9 4.07 2.62 -6.54
N HIS A 10 3.92 2.68 -5.22
CA HIS A 10 4.57 1.76 -4.28
C HIS A 10 4.25 0.28 -4.56
N GLN A 11 3.05 -0.04 -5.05
CA GLN A 11 2.71 -1.41 -5.46
C GLN A 11 3.60 -1.90 -6.61
N GLU A 12 3.83 -1.05 -7.62
CA GLU A 12 4.68 -1.37 -8.77
C GLU A 12 6.14 -1.52 -8.34
N LEU A 13 6.63 -0.62 -7.47
CA LEU A 13 7.96 -0.72 -6.87
C LEU A 13 8.15 -2.06 -6.15
N ARG A 14 7.20 -2.43 -5.27
CA ARG A 14 7.27 -3.68 -4.50
C ARG A 14 7.24 -4.90 -5.41
N GLN A 15 6.34 -4.92 -6.41
CA GLN A 15 6.23 -6.01 -7.38
C GLN A 15 7.50 -6.13 -8.22
N GLY A 16 8.02 -5.01 -8.73
CA GLY A 16 9.23 -4.98 -9.54
C GLY A 16 10.43 -5.54 -8.79
N LEU A 17 10.66 -5.08 -7.54
CA LEU A 17 11.74 -5.59 -6.71
C LEU A 17 11.57 -7.07 -6.32
N ASN A 18 10.33 -7.52 -6.03
CA ASN A 18 10.06 -8.94 -5.82
C ASN A 18 10.40 -9.80 -7.03
N ASN A 19 10.05 -9.34 -8.23
CA ASN A 19 10.32 -10.07 -9.47
C ASN A 19 11.81 -10.24 -9.75
N ILE A 20 12.67 -9.34 -9.25
CA ILE A 20 14.13 -9.41 -9.42
C ILE A 20 14.87 -9.97 -8.18
N GLY A 21 14.16 -10.66 -7.28
CA GLY A 21 14.77 -11.39 -6.15
C GLY A 21 15.03 -10.55 -4.89
N TYR A 22 14.21 -9.52 -4.65
CA TYR A 22 14.24 -8.75 -3.42
C TYR A 22 12.93 -8.89 -2.63
N TYR A 23 13.07 -9.11 -1.33
CA TYR A 23 11.97 -9.15 -0.38
C TYR A 23 11.87 -7.81 0.35
N LEU A 24 10.67 -7.24 0.40
CA LEU A 24 10.34 -6.09 1.26
C LEU A 24 10.35 -6.57 2.70
N GLU A 25 11.33 -6.12 3.46
CA GLU A 25 11.54 -6.53 4.86
C GLU A 25 10.72 -5.67 5.82
N THR A 26 10.73 -4.35 5.63
CA THR A 26 9.98 -3.39 6.45
C THR A 26 9.61 -2.15 5.64
N GLU A 27 8.62 -1.40 6.14
CA GLU A 27 8.29 -0.06 5.69
C GLU A 27 8.17 0.89 6.88
N ASP A 28 8.69 2.10 6.70
CA ASP A 28 8.48 3.22 7.60
C ASP A 28 7.65 4.30 6.92
N TYR A 29 6.85 5.00 7.72
CA TYR A 29 5.87 5.97 7.27
C TYR A 29 6.12 7.30 7.95
N THR A 30 6.43 8.33 7.17
CA THR A 30 6.74 9.67 7.68
C THR A 30 5.75 10.67 7.10
N TYR A 31 5.18 11.53 7.95
CA TYR A 31 4.36 12.64 7.51
C TYR A 31 5.16 13.95 7.62
N ASP A 32 5.39 14.60 6.49
CA ASP A 32 6.08 15.90 6.43
C ASP A 32 5.43 16.79 5.37
N LYS A 33 5.37 18.11 5.61
CA LYS A 33 4.83 19.12 4.68
C LYS A 33 3.49 18.72 4.04
N ASN A 34 2.58 18.21 4.86
CA ASN A 34 1.26 17.71 4.46
C ASN A 34 1.26 16.51 3.49
N LYS A 35 2.35 15.74 3.44
CA LYS A 35 2.52 14.58 2.57
C LYS A 35 3.02 13.37 3.35
N TRP A 36 2.58 12.20 2.92
CA TRP A 36 3.08 10.92 3.42
C TRP A 36 4.22 10.42 2.54
N TYR A 37 5.31 10.02 3.17
CA TYR A 37 6.48 9.40 2.57
C TYR A 37 6.62 7.98 3.09
N ILE A 38 6.81 7.02 2.19
CA ILE A 38 6.98 5.61 2.54
C ILE A 38 8.41 5.23 2.22
N THR A 39 9.14 4.80 3.25
CA THR A 39 10.51 4.32 3.12
C THR A 39 10.50 2.80 3.16
N CYS A 40 10.80 2.17 2.04
CA CYS A 40 10.81 0.72 1.88
C CYS A 40 12.22 0.16 2.05
N LYS A 41 12.38 -0.84 2.92
CA LYS A 41 13.63 -1.59 3.11
C LYS A 41 13.53 -2.95 2.43
N PHE A 42 14.40 -3.20 1.47
CA PHE A 42 14.47 -4.45 0.73
C PHE A 42 15.77 -5.21 1.01
N ILE A 43 15.66 -6.54 1.07
CA ILE A 43 16.79 -7.47 1.22
C ILE A 43 16.76 -8.48 0.08
N LYS A 44 17.93 -8.98 -0.33
CA LYS A 44 18.00 -10.02 -1.36
C LYS A 44 17.42 -11.31 -0.76
N SER A 45 16.50 -11.95 -1.47
CA SER A 45 15.85 -13.17 -1.01
C SER A 45 15.27 -13.97 -2.17
N GLU A 46 15.25 -15.29 -2.02
CA GLU A 46 14.49 -16.19 -2.90
C GLU A 46 13.00 -16.24 -2.53
N LYS A 47 12.64 -15.73 -1.34
CA LYS A 47 11.25 -15.62 -0.90
C LYS A 47 10.57 -14.41 -1.54
N GLN A 48 9.29 -14.57 -1.87
CA GLN A 48 8.44 -13.47 -2.32
C GLN A 48 7.51 -13.00 -1.21
N ASN A 49 7.25 -11.68 -1.18
CA ASN A 49 6.18 -11.11 -0.37
C ASN A 49 4.82 -11.60 -0.86
N SER A 50 3.85 -11.69 0.04
CA SER A 50 2.48 -12.03 -0.32
C SER A 50 1.88 -10.95 -1.22
N LYS A 51 0.87 -11.33 -2.03
CA LYS A 51 0.11 -10.36 -2.87
C LYS A 51 -0.48 -9.21 -2.06
N GLU A 52 -0.80 -9.45 -0.79
CA GLU A 52 -1.30 -8.44 0.14
C GLU A 52 -0.21 -7.41 0.48
N ILE A 53 0.99 -7.86 0.85
CA ILE A 53 2.13 -6.98 1.12
C ILE A 53 2.53 -6.22 -0.16
N ILE A 54 2.49 -6.86 -1.33
CA ILE A 54 2.75 -6.15 -2.59
C ILE A 54 1.70 -5.04 -2.80
N LYS A 55 0.42 -5.34 -2.64
CA LYS A 55 -0.67 -4.40 -2.93
C LYS A 55 -0.73 -3.25 -1.92
N TYR A 56 -0.62 -3.54 -0.63
CA TYR A 56 -0.88 -2.58 0.44
C TYR A 56 0.35 -2.18 1.24
N GLY A 57 1.36 -3.05 1.27
CA GLY A 57 2.53 -2.87 2.13
C GLY A 57 2.29 -3.41 3.53
N TYR A 58 3.18 -3.04 4.45
CA TYR A 58 2.98 -3.33 5.86
C TYR A 58 1.97 -2.34 6.45
N LEU A 59 0.78 -2.83 6.80
CA LEU A 59 -0.29 -2.01 7.36
C LEU A 59 -0.11 -1.75 8.86
N ASN A 60 1.12 -1.54 9.34
CA ASN A 60 1.44 -1.38 10.76
C ASN A 60 1.30 0.07 11.29
N ASN A 61 1.13 1.07 10.41
CA ASN A 61 0.95 2.48 10.81
C ASN A 61 -0.53 2.91 10.74
N GLN A 62 -1.18 3.10 11.89
CA GLN A 62 -2.61 3.44 11.96
C GLN A 62 -2.95 4.77 11.26
N ASP A 63 -2.11 5.80 11.39
CA ASP A 63 -2.41 7.13 10.87
C ASP A 63 -2.30 7.17 9.34
N TYR A 64 -1.26 6.54 8.79
CA TYR A 64 -1.14 6.34 7.35
C TYR A 64 -2.30 5.50 6.80
N ASN A 65 -2.68 4.43 7.49
CA ASN A 65 -3.81 3.59 7.09
C ASN A 65 -5.14 4.36 7.08
N LYS A 66 -5.38 5.22 8.09
CA LYS A 66 -6.55 6.10 8.13
C LYS A 66 -6.55 7.10 6.97
N TYR A 67 -5.40 7.71 6.69
CA TYR A 67 -5.21 8.58 5.52
C TYR A 67 -5.56 7.85 4.22
N LEU A 68 -4.97 6.67 3.99
CA LEU A 68 -5.20 5.87 2.78
C LEU A 68 -6.67 5.45 2.66
N LEU A 69 -7.29 5.02 3.75
CA LEU A 69 -8.71 4.67 3.79
C LEU A 69 -9.61 5.85 3.39
N ASN A 70 -9.33 7.05 3.91
CA ASN A 70 -10.11 8.24 3.57
C ASN A 70 -9.93 8.64 2.10
N HIS A 71 -8.69 8.54 1.61
CA HIS A 71 -8.36 8.79 0.21
C HIS A 71 -9.14 7.85 -0.73
N LEU A 72 -9.11 6.54 -0.47
CA LEU A 72 -9.82 5.54 -1.27
C LEU A 72 -11.35 5.72 -1.21
N LYS A 73 -11.92 6.03 -0.04
CA LYS A 73 -13.35 6.35 0.08
C LYS A 73 -13.75 7.57 -0.75
N THR A 74 -12.87 8.58 -0.79
CA THR A 74 -13.11 9.81 -1.57
C THR A 74 -13.11 9.51 -3.06
N ILE A 75 -12.17 8.70 -3.54
CA ILE A 75 -12.12 8.26 -4.93
C ILE A 75 -13.35 7.40 -5.26
N SER A 76 -13.66 6.39 -4.43
CA SER A 76 -14.74 5.44 -4.72
C SER A 76 -16.11 6.09 -4.87
N LYS A 77 -16.36 7.20 -4.15
CA LYS A 77 -17.59 8.00 -4.27
C LYS A 77 -17.71 8.69 -5.63
N LYS A 78 -16.58 9.04 -6.25
CA LYS A 78 -16.52 9.74 -7.55
C LYS A 78 -16.56 8.78 -8.74
N ILE A 79 -16.36 7.48 -8.53
CA ILE A 79 -16.42 6.48 -9.61
C ILE A 79 -17.87 6.26 -10.06
N PRO A 80 -18.19 6.49 -11.34
CA PRO A 80 -19.53 6.30 -11.88
C PRO A 80 -19.94 4.83 -11.84
N LEU A 81 -21.24 4.56 -11.78
CA LEU A 81 -21.78 3.20 -11.70
C LEU A 81 -21.47 2.37 -12.96
N SER A 82 -21.28 3.01 -14.11
CA SER A 82 -20.84 2.36 -15.35
C SER A 82 -19.48 1.67 -15.22
N LYS A 83 -18.62 2.13 -14.30
CA LYS A 83 -17.31 1.54 -13.99
C LYS A 83 -17.40 0.58 -12.81
N LEU A 84 -18.33 -0.39 -12.90
CA LEU A 84 -18.65 -1.30 -11.78
C LEU A 84 -17.43 -2.09 -11.30
N HIS A 85 -16.60 -2.60 -12.22
CA HIS A 85 -15.39 -3.34 -11.86
C HIS A 85 -14.42 -2.51 -11.02
N GLU A 86 -14.09 -1.29 -11.46
CA GLU A 86 -13.24 -0.37 -10.71
C GLU A 86 -13.84 -0.10 -9.33
N LYS A 87 -15.16 0.17 -9.27
CA LYS A 87 -15.86 0.45 -8.03
C LYS A 87 -15.76 -0.71 -7.03
N ILE A 88 -15.92 -1.95 -7.50
CA ILE A 88 -15.77 -3.16 -6.68
C ILE A 88 -14.35 -3.28 -6.13
N GLU A 89 -13.31 -3.01 -6.93
CA GLU A 89 -11.92 -3.08 -6.47
C GLU A 89 -11.62 -2.07 -5.35
N TYR A 90 -12.14 -0.85 -5.46
CA TYR A 90 -12.04 0.14 -4.38
C TYR A 90 -12.80 -0.32 -3.12
N TYR A 91 -13.99 -0.90 -3.25
CA TYR A 91 -14.73 -1.43 -2.09
C TYR A 91 -13.99 -2.56 -1.39
N LYS A 92 -13.36 -3.48 -2.14
CA LYS A 92 -12.51 -4.54 -1.58
C LYS A 92 -11.33 -3.95 -0.82
N ALA A 93 -10.64 -2.96 -1.40
CA ALA A 93 -9.51 -2.28 -0.75
C ALA A 93 -9.94 -1.56 0.54
N ILE A 94 -11.07 -0.85 0.51
CA ILE A 94 -11.65 -0.18 1.68
C ILE A 94 -12.00 -1.19 2.78
N LYS A 95 -12.63 -2.32 2.43
CA LYS A 95 -12.97 -3.37 3.40
C LYS A 95 -11.72 -3.97 4.02
N HIS A 96 -10.69 -4.20 3.22
CA HIS A 96 -9.41 -4.73 3.66
C HIS A 96 -8.72 -3.80 4.67
N LEU A 97 -8.57 -2.52 4.33
CA LEU A 97 -7.97 -1.52 5.23
C LEU A 97 -8.77 -1.33 6.52
N LYS A 98 -10.11 -1.35 6.47
CA LYS A 98 -10.94 -1.31 7.69
C LYS A 98 -10.62 -2.47 8.64
N LYS A 99 -10.48 -3.69 8.10
CA LYS A 99 -10.13 -4.87 8.88
C LYS A 99 -8.72 -4.76 9.47
N ALA A 100 -7.76 -4.23 8.70
CA ALA A 100 -6.41 -4.01 9.21
C ALA A 100 -6.41 -3.00 10.37
N ILE A 101 -7.10 -1.87 10.22
CA ILE A 101 -7.19 -0.83 11.26
C ILE A 101 -7.89 -1.33 12.53
N SER A 102 -8.90 -2.20 12.42
CA SER A 102 -9.59 -2.75 13.61
C SER A 102 -8.77 -3.77 14.39
N ASN A 103 -7.70 -4.29 13.80
CA ASN A 103 -6.87 -5.36 14.37
C ASN A 103 -5.54 -4.86 14.96
N ILE A 104 -5.33 -3.54 14.97
CA ILE A 104 -4.14 -2.85 15.52
C ILE A 104 -4.58 -2.08 16.75
#